data_AF-A0A0F2C925-F1
#
_entry.id   AF-A0A0F2C925-F1
#
_cell.length_a   1.000
_cell.length_b   1.000
_cell.length_c   1.000
_cell.angle_alpha   90.00
_cell.angle_beta   90.00
_cell.angle_gamma   90.00
#
_symmetry.space_group_name_H-M   'P 1'
#
loop_
_entity.id
_entity.type
_entity.pdbx_description
1 polymer ?
#
loop_
_entity_poly.entity_id
_entity_poly.type
_entity_poly.pdbx_seq_one_letter_code
_entity_poly.pdbx_strand_id
1 'polypeptide(L)'
;MHVIRTTASRHSHRTAAAFQQYVTGRRTDVAGAVFFLEASDHLDAVCRIAARGDVVVAPSPADPRGGATGAGGVPVVGYSGSWREPGDEIRLDGRHTFALQDYVALPFLSITGRVVVRQRTAKGIAAFLGDADTARYFGVLVSPLLSSAVMLDSGASFGRPRSADDALARVHVTADGEYRDGADGLLLGRVGDARSEIEKTGAADGGRGRGFARIVDRELLEAELDRRPWFESYLAAIGVLRRGSLPARSIDLLASEPGRV
;
A
#
# COMPACT_ATOMS: atom_id res chain seq x y z
N MET A 1 9.49 30.24 -25.22
CA MET A 1 8.50 29.15 -25.02
C MET A 1 8.93 28.36 -23.79
N HIS A 2 8.39 28.67 -22.61
CA HIS A 2 8.87 28.13 -21.33
C HIS A 2 8.27 26.74 -21.06
N VAL A 3 9.13 25.73 -20.92
CA VAL A 3 8.76 24.37 -20.53
C VAL A 3 8.49 24.33 -19.02
N ILE A 4 7.23 24.55 -18.63
CA ILE A 4 6.72 24.29 -17.26
C ILE A 4 6.01 22.94 -17.31
N ARG A 5 6.74 21.81 -17.29
CA ARG A 5 6.10 20.47 -17.28
C ARG A 5 6.76 19.40 -16.40
N THR A 6 7.80 19.70 -15.61
CA THR A 6 8.66 18.64 -15.03
C THR A 6 8.52 18.41 -13.52
N THR A 7 8.16 19.41 -12.72
CA THR A 7 8.12 19.28 -11.24
C THR A 7 6.82 18.70 -10.70
N ALA A 8 5.67 19.13 -11.23
CA ALA A 8 4.35 18.65 -10.84
C ALA A 8 4.11 17.16 -11.17
N SER A 9 4.71 16.68 -12.27
CA SER A 9 4.68 15.25 -12.64
C SER A 9 5.49 14.40 -11.66
N ARG A 10 6.72 14.83 -11.32
CA ARG A 10 7.59 14.11 -10.37
C ARG A 10 7.01 14.04 -8.96
N HIS A 11 6.41 15.13 -8.47
CA HIS A 11 5.74 15.14 -7.17
C HIS A 11 4.56 14.17 -7.15
N SER A 12 3.70 14.21 -8.17
CA SER A 12 2.55 13.31 -8.31
C SER A 12 2.96 11.83 -8.37
N HIS A 13 4.02 11.50 -9.12
CA HIS A 13 4.58 10.15 -9.17
C HIS A 13 5.11 9.70 -7.81
N ARG A 14 5.82 10.57 -7.09
CA ARG A 14 6.34 10.27 -5.76
C ARG A 14 5.22 10.03 -4.73
N THR A 15 4.15 10.81 -4.77
CA THR A 15 2.97 10.61 -3.89
C THR A 15 2.33 9.24 -4.13
N ALA A 16 2.11 8.88 -5.39
CA ALA A 16 1.55 7.57 -5.72
C ALA A 16 2.49 6.42 -5.30
N ALA A 17 3.79 6.56 -5.52
CA ALA A 17 4.79 5.57 -5.11
C ALA A 17 4.89 5.40 -3.59
N ALA A 18 4.83 6.50 -2.83
CA ALA A 18 4.79 6.49 -1.37
C ALA A 18 3.56 5.76 -0.86
N PHE A 19 2.38 6.08 -1.40
CA PHE A 19 1.16 5.40 -0.99
C PHE A 19 1.15 3.92 -1.38
N GLN A 20 1.69 3.56 -2.56
CA GLN A 20 1.86 2.16 -2.95
C GLN A 20 2.81 1.41 -2.01
N GLN A 21 3.90 2.03 -1.57
CA GLN A 21 4.81 1.44 -0.58
C GLN A 21 4.10 1.22 0.76
N TYR A 22 3.36 2.22 1.23
CA TYR A 22 2.53 2.08 2.43
C TYR A 22 1.51 0.95 2.32
N VAL A 23 0.74 0.89 1.23
CA VAL A 23 -0.28 -0.15 1.04
C VAL A 23 0.37 -1.53 0.98
N THR A 24 1.36 -1.72 0.11
CA THR A 24 1.90 -3.07 -0.16
C THR A 24 2.86 -3.58 0.92
N GLY A 25 3.42 -2.67 1.72
CA GLY A 25 4.53 -2.98 2.64
C GLY A 25 5.85 -3.28 1.93
N ARG A 26 5.95 -3.04 0.61
CA ARG A 26 7.19 -3.21 -0.17
C ARG A 26 7.82 -1.87 -0.43
N ARG A 27 9.15 -1.77 -0.28
CA ARG A 27 9.92 -0.61 -0.74
C ARG A 27 9.65 -0.36 -2.23
N THR A 28 9.41 0.90 -2.58
CA THR A 28 9.26 1.38 -3.97
C THR A 28 10.37 2.40 -4.25
N ASP A 29 10.14 3.37 -5.14
CA ASP A 29 11.08 4.46 -5.44
C ASP A 29 11.23 5.47 -4.30
N VAL A 30 10.54 5.27 -3.17
CA VAL A 30 10.73 6.07 -1.95
C VAL A 30 11.85 5.45 -1.11
N ALA A 31 12.92 6.21 -0.91
CA ALA A 31 14.11 5.74 -0.21
C ALA A 31 13.86 5.42 1.28
N GLY A 32 13.06 6.25 1.97
CA GLY A 32 12.75 6.08 3.39
C GLY A 32 11.44 5.33 3.65
N ALA A 33 11.05 5.29 4.92
CA ALA A 33 9.77 4.76 5.39
C ALA A 33 8.62 5.69 5.02
N VAL A 34 7.43 5.12 4.86
CA VAL A 34 6.19 5.90 4.69
C VAL A 34 5.37 5.82 5.97
N PHE A 35 5.20 6.95 6.64
CA PHE A 35 4.32 7.09 7.80
C PHE A 35 2.94 7.50 7.32
N PHE A 36 1.90 6.79 7.74
CA PHE A 36 0.51 7.15 7.47
C PHE A 36 -0.20 7.41 8.80
N LEU A 37 -0.74 8.61 8.99
CA LEU A 37 -1.42 9.01 10.22
C LEU A 37 -2.93 8.96 10.03
N GLU A 38 -3.66 8.33 10.95
CA GLU A 38 -5.13 8.44 11.00
C GLU A 38 -5.60 9.84 11.44
N ALA A 39 -4.82 10.52 12.27
CA ALA A 39 -5.13 11.83 12.85
C ALA A 39 -3.92 12.77 12.79
N SER A 40 -4.16 14.08 12.59
CA SER A 40 -3.10 15.07 12.46
C SER A 40 -2.40 15.41 13.79
N ASP A 41 -2.98 15.04 14.92
CA ASP A 41 -2.47 15.32 16.27
C ASP A 41 -1.04 14.80 16.50
N HIS A 42 -0.67 13.72 15.81
CA HIS A 42 0.65 13.09 15.94
C HIS A 42 1.68 13.58 14.91
N LEU A 43 1.32 14.53 14.02
CA LEU A 43 2.15 14.95 12.89
C LEU A 43 3.52 15.47 13.33
N ASP A 44 3.54 16.37 14.32
CA ASP A 44 4.79 16.98 14.79
C ASP A 44 5.71 15.98 15.48
N ALA A 45 5.14 15.02 16.22
CA ALA A 45 5.91 13.96 16.86
C ALA A 45 6.52 13.01 15.82
N VAL A 46 5.75 12.61 14.82
CA VAL A 46 6.23 11.75 13.72
C VAL A 46 7.30 12.46 12.89
N CYS A 47 7.11 13.76 12.56
CA CYS A 47 8.11 14.51 11.80
C CYS A 47 9.45 14.64 12.54
N ARG A 48 9.45 14.68 13.89
CA ARG A 48 10.68 14.73 14.69
C ARG A 48 11.52 13.46 14.63
N ILE A 49 10.89 12.29 14.45
CA ILE A 49 11.58 10.98 14.36
C ILE A 49 11.80 10.51 12.92
N ALA A 50 11.18 11.19 11.95
CA ALA A 50 11.35 10.89 10.53
C ALA A 50 12.78 11.21 10.08
N ALA A 51 13.35 10.32 9.29
CA ALA A 51 14.69 10.42 8.74
C ALA A 51 14.65 11.00 7.33
N ARG A 52 15.83 11.36 6.82
CA ARG A 52 15.98 11.81 5.44
C ARG A 52 15.48 10.72 4.47
N GLY A 53 14.55 11.10 3.61
CA GLY A 53 13.98 10.21 2.59
C GLY A 53 12.62 9.62 2.96
N ASP A 54 12.21 9.73 4.23
CA ASP A 54 10.87 9.36 4.66
C ASP A 54 9.81 10.28 4.05
N VAL A 55 8.57 9.80 4.05
CA VAL A 55 7.39 10.56 3.65
C VAL A 55 6.32 10.37 4.71
N VAL A 56 5.65 11.46 5.09
CA VAL A 56 4.52 11.42 6.01
C VAL A 56 3.24 11.69 5.22
N VAL A 57 2.23 10.86 5.40
CA VAL A 57 0.88 11.01 4.85
C VAL A 57 -0.04 11.32 6.02
N ALA A 58 -0.68 12.49 6.01
CA ALA A 58 -1.48 12.96 7.15
C ALA A 58 -2.76 13.67 6.68
N PRO A 59 -3.82 13.70 7.52
CA PRO A 59 -5.02 14.45 7.19
C PRO A 59 -4.70 15.95 7.01
N SER A 60 -5.19 16.53 5.91
CA SER A 60 -5.13 17.98 5.64
C SER A 60 -6.47 18.41 5.02
N PRO A 61 -7.51 18.67 5.83
CA PRO A 61 -8.83 19.03 5.30
C PRO A 61 -8.87 20.43 4.68
N ALA A 62 -7.97 21.34 5.07
CA ALA A 62 -7.98 22.74 4.63
C ALA A 62 -7.25 22.97 3.28
N ASP A 63 -6.17 22.23 3.02
CA ASP A 63 -5.48 22.26 1.72
C ASP A 63 -4.75 20.92 1.46
N PRO A 64 -5.41 19.97 0.77
CA PRO A 64 -4.78 18.71 0.40
C PRO A 64 -3.70 18.88 -0.68
N ARG A 65 -3.68 19.99 -1.44
CA ARG A 65 -2.77 20.22 -2.58
C ARG A 65 -1.52 21.03 -2.19
N GLY A 66 -1.57 21.70 -1.04
CA GLY A 66 -0.43 22.35 -0.41
C GLY A 66 0.52 21.29 0.11
N GLY A 67 1.50 20.88 -0.73
CA GLY A 67 2.61 20.05 -0.28
C GLY A 67 3.28 20.74 0.91
N ALA A 68 3.06 20.20 2.11
CA ALA A 68 3.61 20.76 3.33
C ALA A 68 4.97 20.14 3.60
N THR A 69 5.85 20.93 4.20
CA THR A 69 7.11 20.43 4.74
C THR A 69 6.97 20.43 6.25
N GLY A 70 7.01 19.25 6.85
CA GLY A 70 6.96 19.10 8.31
C GLY A 70 8.25 19.59 8.97
N ALA A 71 8.28 19.51 10.30
CA ALA A 71 9.50 19.77 11.07
C ALA A 71 10.68 18.98 10.48
N GLY A 72 11.84 19.62 10.36
CA GLY A 72 13.06 18.97 9.84
C GLY A 72 13.12 18.75 8.32
N GLY A 73 12.20 19.33 7.54
CA GLY A 73 12.28 19.22 6.07
C GLY A 73 11.58 17.98 5.49
N VAL A 74 10.82 17.26 6.31
CA VAL A 74 10.17 15.99 5.93
C VAL A 74 9.00 16.27 4.98
N PRO A 75 8.93 15.62 3.80
CA PRO A 75 7.80 15.76 2.90
C PRO A 75 6.50 15.25 3.56
N VAL A 76 5.48 16.11 3.62
CA VAL A 76 4.14 15.77 4.09
C VAL A 76 3.16 15.80 2.92
N VAL A 77 2.48 14.68 2.69
CA VAL A 77 1.40 14.53 1.72
C VAL A 77 0.07 14.62 2.48
N GLY A 78 -0.68 15.69 2.20
CA GLY A 78 -2.02 15.85 2.74
C GLY A 78 -3.03 14.89 2.11
N TYR A 79 -3.98 14.40 2.89
CA TYR A 79 -5.17 13.73 2.37
C TYR A 79 -6.47 14.23 2.99
N SER A 80 -7.56 14.07 2.24
CA SER A 80 -8.93 14.25 2.71
C SER A 80 -9.69 12.93 2.64
N GLY A 81 -10.72 12.76 3.47
CA GLY A 81 -11.53 11.54 3.54
C GLY A 81 -11.20 10.67 4.75
N SER A 82 -11.59 9.40 4.71
CA SER A 82 -11.35 8.42 5.78
C SER A 82 -10.57 7.23 5.22
N TRP A 83 -9.84 6.51 6.08
CA TRP A 83 -9.04 5.34 5.69
C TRP A 83 -9.05 4.24 6.74
N ARG A 84 -10.23 3.92 7.27
CA ARG A 84 -10.40 2.99 8.38
C ARG A 84 -11.26 1.79 7.99
N GLU A 85 -12.44 2.05 7.46
CA GLU A 85 -13.47 1.04 7.19
C GLU A 85 -13.60 0.71 5.69
N PRO A 86 -14.03 -0.51 5.31
CA PRO A 86 -14.37 -0.80 3.93
C PRO A 86 -15.46 0.15 3.44
N GLY A 87 -15.31 0.65 2.22
CA GLY A 87 -16.15 1.72 1.66
C GLY A 87 -15.55 3.12 1.84
N ASP A 88 -14.58 3.29 2.73
CA ASP A 88 -13.88 4.56 2.89
C ASP A 88 -13.11 4.96 1.63
N GLU A 89 -13.01 6.26 1.39
CA GLU A 89 -12.22 6.85 0.32
C GLU A 89 -11.28 7.90 0.89
N ILE A 90 -10.02 7.89 0.40
CA ILE A 90 -9.11 9.02 0.55
C ILE A 90 -8.78 9.66 -0.79
N ARG A 91 -8.52 10.95 -0.74
CA ARG A 91 -7.91 11.71 -1.83
C ARG A 91 -6.58 12.31 -1.36
N LEU A 92 -5.49 11.82 -1.93
CA LEU A 92 -4.11 12.25 -1.67
C LEU A 92 -3.70 13.37 -2.60
N ASP A 93 -3.02 14.38 -2.06
CA ASP A 93 -2.53 15.55 -2.81
C ASP A 93 -3.64 16.24 -3.65
N GLY A 94 -4.90 16.12 -3.21
CA GLY A 94 -6.08 16.58 -3.95
C GLY A 94 -6.25 16.01 -5.37
N ARG A 95 -5.59 14.87 -5.68
CA ARG A 95 -5.48 14.31 -7.04
C ARG A 95 -5.73 12.81 -7.10
N HIS A 96 -5.10 12.04 -6.22
CA HIS A 96 -5.16 10.57 -6.29
C HIS A 96 -6.22 10.06 -5.34
N THR A 97 -7.32 9.56 -5.90
CA THR A 97 -8.40 8.92 -5.13
C THR A 97 -8.15 7.42 -5.01
N PHE A 98 -8.32 6.89 -3.80
CA PHE A 98 -8.26 5.46 -3.50
C PHE A 98 -9.45 5.08 -2.61
N ALA A 99 -10.15 4.02 -2.98
CA ALA A 99 -11.17 3.41 -2.14
C ALA A 99 -10.59 2.21 -1.38
N LEU A 100 -10.99 2.03 -0.12
CA LEU A 100 -10.65 0.88 0.70
C LEU A 100 -11.78 -0.16 0.64
N GLN A 101 -11.44 -1.43 0.41
CA GLN A 101 -12.40 -2.52 0.32
C GLN A 101 -11.93 -3.76 1.05
N ASP A 102 -12.87 -4.57 1.53
CA ASP A 102 -12.58 -5.89 2.08
C ASP A 102 -12.33 -6.88 0.93
N TYR A 103 -11.34 -7.75 1.12
CA TYR A 103 -11.02 -8.85 0.22
C TYR A 103 -12.23 -9.72 -0.08
N VAL A 104 -13.04 -10.05 0.94
CA VAL A 104 -14.20 -10.95 0.73
C VAL A 104 -15.29 -10.32 -0.13
N ALA A 105 -15.34 -8.99 -0.20
CA ALA A 105 -16.28 -8.26 -1.04
C ALA A 105 -15.80 -8.13 -2.49
N LEU A 106 -14.49 -8.27 -2.73
CA LEU A 106 -13.85 -7.96 -4.00
C LEU A 106 -14.50 -8.63 -5.23
N PRO A 107 -14.89 -9.92 -5.21
CA PRO A 107 -15.53 -10.56 -6.38
C PRO A 107 -16.85 -9.91 -6.82
N PHE A 108 -17.49 -9.14 -5.93
CA PHE A 108 -18.80 -8.52 -6.17
C PHE A 108 -18.70 -7.03 -6.54
N LEU A 109 -17.47 -6.48 -6.61
CA LEU A 109 -17.26 -5.06 -6.86
C LEU A 109 -17.03 -4.77 -8.35
N SER A 110 -17.67 -3.69 -8.82
CA SER A 110 -17.31 -3.04 -10.08
C SER A 110 -16.16 -2.06 -9.82
N ILE A 111 -14.96 -2.40 -10.30
CA ILE A 111 -13.76 -1.58 -10.10
C ILE A 111 -13.78 -0.38 -11.07
N THR A 112 -14.24 0.77 -10.60
CA THR A 112 -14.33 2.02 -11.38
C THR A 112 -13.16 2.98 -11.13
N GLY A 113 -12.29 2.69 -10.16
CA GLY A 113 -11.16 3.52 -9.76
C GLY A 113 -10.08 2.72 -9.05
N ARG A 114 -9.12 3.41 -8.43
CA ARG A 114 -8.07 2.72 -7.66
C ARG A 114 -8.66 2.19 -6.35
N VAL A 115 -8.46 0.91 -6.11
CA VAL A 115 -8.99 0.20 -4.95
C VAL A 115 -7.84 -0.44 -4.19
N VAL A 116 -7.79 -0.22 -2.88
CA VAL A 116 -6.96 -0.99 -1.95
C VAL A 116 -7.83 -2.06 -1.33
N VAL A 117 -7.34 -3.29 -1.36
CA VAL A 117 -8.04 -4.44 -0.82
C VAL A 117 -7.31 -4.96 0.41
N ARG A 118 -8.03 -5.08 1.52
CA ARG A 118 -7.53 -5.61 2.80
C ARG A 118 -8.27 -6.87 3.20
N GLN A 119 -7.57 -7.80 3.85
CA GLN A 119 -8.19 -9.02 4.36
C GLN A 119 -8.98 -8.80 5.65
N ARG A 120 -8.53 -7.88 6.52
CA ARG A 120 -9.16 -7.39 7.78
C ARG A 120 -9.55 -8.40 8.87
N THR A 121 -9.75 -9.66 8.52
CA THR A 121 -10.26 -10.72 9.41
C THR A 121 -9.54 -12.03 9.12
N ALA A 122 -9.51 -12.94 10.10
CA ALA A 122 -8.94 -14.27 9.89
C ALA A 122 -9.65 -15.02 8.75
N LYS A 123 -10.97 -14.80 8.61
CA LYS A 123 -11.76 -15.32 7.49
C LYS A 123 -11.32 -14.73 6.15
N GLY A 124 -11.03 -13.43 6.08
CA GLY A 124 -10.52 -12.79 4.87
C GLY A 124 -9.14 -13.30 4.47
N ILE A 125 -8.25 -13.55 5.45
CA ILE A 125 -6.96 -14.19 5.20
C ILE A 125 -7.17 -15.62 4.66
N ALA A 126 -8.01 -16.42 5.32
CA ALA A 126 -8.31 -17.78 4.89
C ALA A 126 -8.94 -17.83 3.49
N ALA A 127 -9.85 -16.90 3.17
CA ALA A 127 -10.43 -16.77 1.84
C ALA A 127 -9.37 -16.48 0.77
N PHE A 128 -8.44 -15.55 1.05
CA PHE A 128 -7.35 -15.25 0.13
C PHE A 128 -6.43 -16.45 -0.11
N LEU A 129 -6.09 -17.21 0.94
CA LEU A 129 -5.31 -18.44 0.81
C LEU A 129 -6.08 -19.52 0.01
N GLY A 130 -7.38 -19.67 0.27
CA GLY A 130 -8.24 -20.63 -0.45
C GLY A 130 -8.43 -20.28 -1.94
N ASP A 131 -8.51 -19.00 -2.28
CA ASP A 131 -8.54 -18.54 -3.67
C ASP A 131 -7.19 -18.81 -4.37
N ALA A 132 -6.08 -18.70 -3.64
CA ALA A 132 -4.78 -19.08 -4.17
C ALA A 132 -4.69 -20.60 -4.42
N ASP A 133 -5.22 -21.42 -3.52
CA ASP A 133 -5.32 -22.88 -3.71
C ASP A 133 -6.17 -23.19 -4.95
N THR A 134 -7.31 -22.52 -5.08
CA THR A 134 -8.21 -22.64 -6.23
C THR A 134 -7.51 -22.27 -7.54
N ALA A 135 -6.78 -21.16 -7.56
CA ALA A 135 -5.98 -20.76 -8.72
C ALA A 135 -4.91 -21.79 -9.06
N ARG A 136 -4.26 -22.37 -8.04
CA ARG A 136 -3.20 -23.36 -8.23
C ARG A 136 -3.72 -24.69 -8.80
N TYR A 137 -4.88 -25.16 -8.35
CA TYR A 137 -5.45 -26.45 -8.75
C TYR A 137 -6.29 -26.35 -10.03
N PHE A 138 -7.04 -25.26 -10.19
CA PHE A 138 -8.04 -25.13 -11.26
C PHE A 138 -7.71 -24.04 -12.28
N GLY A 139 -6.66 -23.24 -12.06
CA GLY A 139 -6.32 -22.11 -12.95
C GLY A 139 -7.31 -20.94 -12.87
N VAL A 140 -8.18 -20.91 -11.85
CA VAL A 140 -9.21 -19.89 -11.67
C VAL A 140 -8.69 -18.79 -10.74
N LEU A 141 -8.48 -17.60 -11.29
CA LEU A 141 -8.05 -16.41 -10.55
C LEU A 141 -9.25 -15.51 -10.24
N VAL A 142 -9.20 -14.81 -9.11
CA VAL A 142 -10.18 -13.75 -8.78
C VAL A 142 -9.97 -12.59 -9.74
N SER A 143 -10.85 -12.47 -10.74
CA SER A 143 -10.70 -11.53 -11.87
C SER A 143 -10.43 -10.07 -11.44
N PRO A 144 -11.16 -9.48 -10.46
CA PRO A 144 -10.84 -8.12 -10.01
C PRO A 144 -9.43 -7.95 -9.45
N LEU A 145 -8.82 -8.99 -8.85
CA LEU A 145 -7.42 -8.93 -8.43
C LEU A 145 -6.45 -8.79 -9.60
N LEU A 146 -6.85 -9.02 -10.84
CA LEU A 146 -5.98 -8.84 -12.02
C LEU A 146 -6.04 -7.41 -12.57
N SER A 147 -6.93 -6.56 -12.08
CA SER A 147 -6.99 -5.16 -12.47
C SER A 147 -5.75 -4.39 -11.98
N SER A 148 -5.16 -3.58 -12.85
CA SER A 148 -4.07 -2.66 -12.49
C SER A 148 -4.52 -1.57 -11.51
N ALA A 149 -5.84 -1.36 -11.37
CA ALA A 149 -6.41 -0.42 -10.42
C ALA A 149 -6.50 -1.00 -8.99
N VAL A 150 -6.30 -2.31 -8.81
CA VAL A 150 -6.38 -2.96 -7.50
C VAL A 150 -4.99 -3.14 -6.89
N MET A 151 -4.83 -2.66 -5.65
CA MET A 151 -3.66 -2.88 -4.81
C MET A 151 -4.02 -3.81 -3.67
N LEU A 152 -3.15 -4.78 -3.40
CA LEU A 152 -3.30 -5.68 -2.26
C LEU A 152 -2.54 -5.09 -1.08
N ASP A 153 -3.24 -4.78 0.00
CA ASP A 153 -2.61 -4.32 1.22
C ASP A 153 -1.78 -5.43 1.86
N SER A 154 -0.63 -5.06 2.43
CA SER A 154 0.24 -5.95 3.18
C SER A 154 0.71 -7.18 2.40
N GLY A 155 0.69 -7.13 1.05
CA GLY A 155 1.10 -8.23 0.19
C GLY A 155 2.55 -8.67 0.39
N ALA A 156 3.42 -7.79 0.92
CA ALA A 156 4.77 -8.16 1.34
C ALA A 156 4.78 -9.18 2.49
N SER A 157 3.80 -9.12 3.40
CA SER A 157 3.73 -9.94 4.61
C SER A 157 3.44 -11.42 4.34
N PHE A 158 3.10 -11.79 3.11
CA PHE A 158 2.97 -13.21 2.75
C PHE A 158 4.28 -13.83 2.25
N GLY A 159 5.24 -13.00 1.82
CA GLY A 159 6.53 -13.47 1.33
C GLY A 159 7.60 -13.43 2.40
N ARG A 160 8.68 -14.17 2.18
CA ARG A 160 9.89 -14.06 3.00
C ARG A 160 10.52 -12.66 2.83
N PRO A 161 11.08 -12.06 3.90
CA PRO A 161 11.84 -10.82 3.78
C PRO A 161 12.94 -10.97 2.73
N ARG A 162 13.11 -9.97 1.86
CA ARG A 162 14.15 -9.99 0.82
C ARG A 162 15.49 -9.47 1.33
N SER A 163 15.48 -8.60 2.34
CA SER A 163 16.67 -8.06 3.00
C SER A 163 16.37 -7.62 4.43
N ALA A 164 17.42 -7.44 5.24
CA ALA A 164 17.29 -6.86 6.58
C ALA A 164 16.89 -5.36 6.53
N ASP A 165 17.24 -4.66 5.45
CA ASP A 165 16.92 -3.24 5.22
C ASP A 165 15.42 -2.99 4.94
N ASP A 166 14.65 -4.06 4.72
CA ASP A 166 13.19 -4.03 4.59
C ASP A 166 12.47 -3.89 5.95
N ALA A 167 13.19 -3.78 7.07
CA ALA A 167 12.63 -3.77 8.42
C ALA A 167 11.61 -2.65 8.69
N LEU A 168 11.66 -1.52 7.96
CA LEU A 168 10.70 -0.42 8.14
C LEU A 168 10.31 0.27 6.83
N ALA A 169 9.64 -0.46 5.92
CA ALA A 169 9.11 0.13 4.69
C ALA A 169 7.94 1.11 4.94
N ARG A 170 7.16 0.87 5.99
CA ARG A 170 5.99 1.66 6.34
C ARG A 170 5.74 1.68 7.85
N VAL A 171 5.01 2.69 8.30
CA VAL A 171 4.46 2.79 9.64
C VAL A 171 3.05 3.36 9.54
N HIS A 172 2.08 2.67 10.10
CA HIS A 172 0.74 3.20 10.33
C HIS A 172 0.69 3.76 11.75
N VAL A 173 0.22 5.00 11.89
CA VAL A 173 0.07 5.70 13.16
C VAL A 173 -1.42 5.83 13.43
N THR A 174 -1.91 5.09 14.42
CA THR A 174 -3.33 5.12 14.79
C THR A 174 -3.71 6.47 15.41
N ALA A 175 -5.01 6.75 15.49
CA ALA A 175 -5.51 7.93 16.21
C ALA A 175 -5.05 7.95 17.68
N ASP A 176 -4.92 6.78 18.30
CA ASP A 176 -4.44 6.62 19.68
C ASP A 176 -2.90 6.68 19.81
N GLY A 177 -2.18 6.91 18.70
CA GLY A 177 -0.73 7.07 18.68
C GLY A 177 0.07 5.76 18.73
N GLU A 178 -0.50 4.64 18.29
CA GLU A 178 0.28 3.41 18.11
C GLU A 178 1.02 3.41 16.77
N TYR A 179 2.29 3.00 16.77
CA TYR A 179 3.06 2.72 15.57
C TYR A 179 2.93 1.26 15.19
N ARG A 180 2.50 0.98 13.95
CA ARG A 180 2.25 -0.38 13.45
C ARG A 180 2.79 -0.63 12.05
N ASP A 181 3.11 -1.88 11.70
CA ASP A 181 3.44 -2.24 10.32
C ASP A 181 2.20 -2.40 9.44
N GLY A 182 1.59 -1.27 9.06
CA GLY A 182 0.25 -1.23 8.48
C GLY A 182 -0.83 -1.25 9.55
N ALA A 183 -2.10 -1.00 9.16
CA ALA A 183 -3.18 -0.79 10.13
C ALA A 183 -3.47 -2.03 11.01
N ASP A 184 -3.35 -3.21 10.41
CA ASP A 184 -3.62 -4.50 11.03
C ASP A 184 -2.34 -5.23 11.49
N GLY A 185 -1.19 -4.54 11.38
CA GLY A 185 0.11 -5.14 11.60
C GLY A 185 0.60 -5.14 13.04
N LEU A 186 1.81 -5.66 13.17
CA LEU A 186 2.60 -5.71 14.39
C LEU A 186 2.69 -4.34 15.06
N LEU A 187 2.54 -4.30 16.39
CA LEU A 187 2.82 -3.12 17.20
C LEU A 187 4.34 -2.90 17.27
N LEU A 188 4.80 -1.78 16.73
CA LEU A 188 6.21 -1.40 16.69
C LEU A 188 6.62 -0.49 17.86
N GLY A 189 5.66 0.27 18.38
CA GLY A 189 5.87 1.26 19.44
C GLY A 189 4.68 2.21 19.54
N ARG A 190 4.92 3.38 20.15
CA ARG A 190 3.94 4.46 20.34
C ARG A 190 4.56 5.82 20.06
N VAL A 191 3.71 6.80 19.83
CA VAL A 191 4.11 8.20 19.67
C VAL A 191 4.86 8.66 20.91
N GLY A 192 6.08 9.14 20.70
CA GLY A 192 7.03 9.50 21.74
C GLY A 192 8.24 8.57 21.82
N ASP A 193 8.12 7.34 21.33
CA ASP A 193 9.23 6.38 21.26
C ASP A 193 10.29 6.86 20.27
N ALA A 194 11.54 6.49 20.52
CA ALA A 194 12.64 6.83 19.63
C ALA A 194 12.58 5.98 18.35
N ARG A 195 13.01 6.56 17.22
CA ARG A 195 13.08 5.84 15.93
C ARG A 195 13.81 4.51 16.03
N SER A 196 14.96 4.50 16.73
CA SER A 196 15.78 3.31 16.91
C SER A 196 15.06 2.17 17.63
N GLU A 197 14.09 2.49 18.50
CA GLU A 197 13.28 1.49 19.20
C GLU A 197 12.25 0.88 18.25
N ILE A 198 11.57 1.71 17.45
CA ILE A 198 10.62 1.29 16.41
C ILE A 198 11.32 0.38 15.38
N GLU A 199 12.50 0.79 14.92
CA GLU A 199 13.31 0.02 13.96
C GLU A 199 13.80 -1.30 14.57
N LYS A 200 14.23 -1.29 15.83
CA LYS A 200 14.65 -2.49 16.55
C LYS A 200 13.50 -3.49 16.67
N THR A 201 12.31 -3.06 17.08
CA THR A 201 11.12 -3.93 17.13
C THR A 201 10.78 -4.46 15.74
N GLY A 202 10.79 -3.60 14.72
CA GLY A 202 10.53 -4.00 13.35
C GLY A 202 11.52 -5.02 12.77
N ALA A 203 12.78 -4.95 13.19
CA ALA A 203 13.82 -5.90 12.80
C ALA A 203 13.72 -7.23 13.57
N ALA A 204 13.46 -7.19 14.88
CA ALA A 204 13.35 -8.38 15.72
C ALA A 204 12.16 -9.26 15.32
N ASP A 205 11.03 -8.64 15.06
CA ASP A 205 9.78 -9.31 14.70
C ASP A 205 9.46 -9.16 13.20
N GLY A 206 10.49 -8.98 12.37
CA GLY A 206 10.39 -9.00 10.92
C GLY A 206 9.94 -10.38 10.41
N GLY A 207 9.35 -10.45 9.22
CA GLY A 207 8.99 -11.73 8.59
C GLY A 207 7.58 -11.80 8.00
N ARG A 208 7.18 -13.04 7.68
CA ARG A 208 5.83 -13.35 7.21
C ARG A 208 4.83 -13.06 8.33
N GLY A 209 3.62 -12.68 7.95
CA GLY A 209 2.53 -12.36 8.87
C GLY A 209 2.63 -11.02 9.60
N ARG A 210 3.74 -10.28 9.49
CA ARG A 210 3.93 -9.02 10.23
C ARG A 210 2.81 -7.99 10.02
N GLY A 211 2.32 -7.84 8.79
CA GLY A 211 1.21 -6.94 8.45
C GLY A 211 -0.17 -7.41 8.91
N PHE A 212 -0.28 -8.59 9.54
CA PHE A 212 -1.56 -9.21 9.94
C PHE A 212 -1.61 -9.57 11.43
N ALA A 213 -0.68 -9.06 12.25
CA ALA A 213 -0.53 -9.46 13.65
C ALA A 213 -1.76 -9.16 14.54
N ARG A 214 -2.68 -8.26 14.13
CA ARG A 214 -3.97 -8.04 14.81
C ARG A 214 -5.06 -9.03 14.40
N ILE A 215 -4.87 -9.72 13.27
CA ILE A 215 -5.90 -10.51 12.60
C ILE A 215 -5.71 -11.99 12.86
N VAL A 216 -4.48 -12.48 12.74
CA VAL A 216 -4.13 -13.89 12.87
C VAL A 216 -2.87 -14.06 13.71
N ASP A 217 -2.79 -15.20 14.38
CA ASP A 217 -1.54 -15.65 14.98
C ASP A 217 -0.48 -15.85 13.89
N ARG A 218 0.72 -15.33 14.16
CA ARG A 218 1.81 -15.32 13.18
C ARG A 218 2.33 -16.72 12.89
N GLU A 219 2.56 -17.53 13.91
CA GLU A 219 3.10 -18.88 13.75
C GLU A 219 2.12 -19.76 12.97
N LEU A 220 0.82 -19.60 13.23
CA LEU A 220 -0.22 -20.28 12.47
C LEU A 220 -0.22 -19.87 10.98
N LEU A 221 -0.13 -18.57 10.68
CA LEU A 221 -0.06 -18.10 9.30
C LEU A 221 1.23 -18.57 8.60
N GLU A 222 2.37 -18.56 9.30
CA GLU A 222 3.63 -19.09 8.77
C GLU A 222 3.51 -20.57 8.43
N ALA A 223 2.91 -21.38 9.30
CA ALA A 223 2.66 -22.79 9.05
C ALA A 223 1.74 -23.02 7.84
N GLU A 224 0.68 -22.21 7.68
CA GLU A 224 -0.19 -22.27 6.49
C GLU A 224 0.55 -21.91 5.19
N LEU A 225 1.48 -20.95 5.25
CA LEU A 225 2.31 -20.56 4.11
C LEU A 225 3.40 -21.61 3.81
N ASP A 226 3.93 -22.29 4.82
CA ASP A 226 4.89 -23.38 4.62
C ASP A 226 4.27 -24.60 3.94
N ARG A 227 2.97 -24.84 4.14
CA ARG A 227 2.19 -25.82 3.35
C ARG A 227 1.97 -25.39 1.90
N ARG A 228 2.25 -24.13 1.57
CA ARG A 228 2.07 -23.51 0.24
C ARG A 228 3.36 -22.89 -0.28
N PRO A 229 4.41 -23.69 -0.54
CA PRO A 229 5.70 -23.16 -1.02
C PRO A 229 5.59 -22.43 -2.37
N TRP A 230 4.49 -22.64 -3.12
CA TRP A 230 4.19 -21.95 -4.37
C TRP A 230 3.48 -20.60 -4.21
N PHE A 231 3.11 -20.20 -2.98
CA PHE A 231 2.30 -18.99 -2.75
C PHE A 231 3.00 -17.70 -3.20
N GLU A 232 4.32 -17.60 -3.02
CA GLU A 232 5.08 -16.45 -3.52
C GLU A 232 5.02 -16.35 -5.06
N SER A 233 5.08 -17.48 -5.76
CA SER A 233 4.91 -17.53 -7.21
C SER A 233 3.50 -17.13 -7.64
N TYR A 234 2.47 -17.48 -6.86
CA TYR A 234 1.10 -17.01 -7.08
C TYR A 234 1.00 -15.48 -6.97
N LEU A 235 1.59 -14.88 -5.93
CA LEU A 235 1.63 -13.42 -5.79
C LEU A 235 2.42 -12.75 -6.93
N ALA A 236 3.53 -13.35 -7.34
CA ALA A 236 4.32 -12.88 -8.46
C ALA A 236 3.52 -12.93 -9.78
N ALA A 237 2.79 -14.03 -10.02
CA ALA A 237 1.93 -14.21 -11.18
C ALA A 237 0.82 -13.17 -11.25
N ILE A 238 0.11 -12.90 -10.14
CA ILE A 238 -0.86 -11.79 -10.07
C ILE A 238 -0.19 -10.47 -10.45
N GLY A 239 1.01 -10.20 -9.90
CA GLY A 239 1.76 -8.99 -10.19
C GLY A 239 2.10 -8.84 -11.69
N VAL A 240 2.47 -9.93 -12.36
CA VAL A 240 2.75 -9.95 -13.81
C VAL A 240 1.47 -9.74 -14.61
N LEU A 241 0.40 -10.47 -14.29
CA LEU A 241 -0.88 -10.39 -15.01
C LEU A 241 -1.50 -9.00 -14.90
N ARG A 242 -1.42 -8.34 -13.73
CA ARG A 242 -1.84 -6.93 -13.57
C ARG A 242 -1.16 -5.97 -14.52
N ARG A 243 0.12 -6.20 -14.83
CA ARG A 243 0.89 -5.37 -15.77
C ARG A 243 0.60 -5.73 -17.23
N GLY A 244 0.24 -6.98 -17.51
CA GLY A 244 -0.14 -7.45 -18.84
C GLY A 244 -1.57 -7.09 -19.24
N SER A 245 -2.48 -6.93 -18.27
CA SER A 245 -3.88 -6.50 -18.47
C SER A 245 -4.03 -4.99 -18.69
N LEU A 246 -3.08 -4.36 -19.39
CA LEU A 246 -3.28 -3.00 -19.90
C LEU A 246 -4.52 -2.99 -20.81
N PRO A 247 -5.43 -2.02 -20.68
CA PRO A 247 -6.51 -1.88 -21.65
C PRO A 247 -5.89 -1.66 -23.04
N ALA A 248 -6.37 -2.43 -24.02
CA ALA A 248 -6.08 -2.23 -25.43
C ALA A 248 -6.56 -0.85 -25.88
N ARG A 249 -5.75 0.19 -25.67
CA ARG A 249 -5.87 1.50 -26.30
C ARG A 249 -4.49 2.11 -26.46
N SER A 250 -3.82 1.74 -27.56
CA SER A 250 -2.88 2.58 -28.34
C SER A 250 -2.33 1.78 -29.55
N ILE A 251 -3.20 1.12 -30.34
CA ILE A 251 -2.83 0.62 -31.69
C ILE A 251 -3.77 1.14 -32.80
N ASP A 252 -4.86 1.85 -32.47
CA ASP A 252 -5.73 2.46 -33.50
C ASP A 252 -5.34 3.91 -33.86
N LEU A 253 -4.04 4.17 -34.07
CA LEU A 253 -3.58 5.44 -34.64
C LEU A 253 -2.68 5.28 -35.87
N LEU A 254 -2.61 4.08 -36.46
CA LEU A 254 -1.87 3.84 -37.72
C LEU A 254 -2.62 2.94 -38.73
N ALA A 255 -3.94 2.91 -38.70
CA ALA A 255 -4.71 2.30 -39.78
C ALA A 255 -5.90 3.18 -40.18
N SER A 256 -5.83 3.66 -41.43
CA SER A 256 -6.94 4.15 -42.26
C SER A 256 -7.23 5.66 -42.28
N GLU A 257 -6.45 6.39 -43.08
CA GLU A 257 -7.04 7.23 -44.14
C GLU A 257 -6.32 6.95 -45.47
N PRO A 258 -6.96 6.27 -46.45
CA PRO A 258 -6.53 6.32 -47.83
C PRO A 258 -7.30 7.42 -48.59
N GLY A 259 -6.55 8.42 -49.06
CA GLY A 259 -6.71 9.05 -50.38
C GLY A 259 -8.01 9.80 -50.70
N ARG A 260 -7.93 11.13 -50.70
CA ARG A 260 -8.67 11.97 -51.65
C ARG A 260 -7.71 12.98 -52.29
N VAL A 261 -7.38 12.75 -53.56
CA VAL A 261 -7.22 13.77 -54.61
C VAL A 261 -7.97 13.26 -55.83
#